data_AF-A0A964R309-F1
#
_entry.id   AF-A0A964R309-F1
#
_cell.length_a   1.000
_cell.length_b   1.000
_cell.length_c   1.000
_cell.angle_alpha   90.00
_cell.angle_beta   90.00
_cell.angle_gamma   90.00
#
_symmetry.space_group_name_H-M   'P 1'
#
loop_
_entity.id
_entity.type
_entity.pdbx_description
1 polymer ?
#
loop_
_entity_poly.entity_id
_entity_poly.type
_entity_poly.pdbx_seq_one_letter_code
_entity_poly.pdbx_strand_id
1 'polypeptide(L)'
;MTWLSSFSIAILSGVLGLVCAGGISALCVEWYRVSSFEGKSGYFVVFTAILGGLAAFVIGLTAARWVAGGAAPGFLKGLGVACGVVLGIALVALALCRLFADLAPELDGKPLELEIEVRCPKNFAVPAPDEYGATAEVYLPGGRRLPFDNLRLNEAKTVDEQHIVPATVPLTTSAAKKFLQVRFNAQHNLLFNLPLLSHPQTSDREWSKWIESGWDAGKPEPAKEAKFSLRFRVRTVEPEPPAPDPAEVRAQEFAALKPDAPLEEWLPFLFEEPNAERTKVVIEHINVQQADLAKLLRSKDAQMREHAFRAVDYAEKPAPEVVEAVLAEGRDIAAGIRKFNELPEDDPKFHNVLLDLRTRFNYWKQAWWTIHQRLGVDGRPPVQTIYDLATVRARGTAMDEIEVNARVFLEALNKSTEEKKP
;
A
#
# COMPACT_ATOMS: atom_id res chain seq x y z
N MET A 1 -14.50 51.34 15.79
CA MET A 1 -14.14 49.91 15.94
C MET A 1 -12.85 49.81 16.73
N THR A 2 -12.78 48.95 17.76
CA THR A 2 -11.59 48.86 18.63
C THR A 2 -10.44 48.10 17.95
N TRP A 3 -9.23 48.25 18.49
CA TRP A 3 -8.07 47.45 18.05
C TRP A 3 -8.30 45.96 18.23
N LEU A 4 -8.89 45.55 19.36
CA LEU A 4 -9.21 44.15 19.64
C LEU A 4 -10.09 43.54 18.55
N SER A 5 -11.19 44.21 18.19
CA SER A 5 -12.10 43.75 17.11
C SER A 5 -11.37 43.54 15.78
N SER A 6 -10.31 44.28 15.54
CA SER A 6 -9.61 44.26 14.25
C SER A 6 -8.52 43.20 14.20
N PHE A 7 -7.88 42.97 15.35
CA PHE A 7 -7.03 41.82 15.56
C PHE A 7 -7.84 40.52 15.42
N SER A 8 -9.06 40.48 15.96
CA SER A 8 -9.98 39.35 15.73
C SER A 8 -10.32 39.16 14.25
N ILE A 9 -10.61 40.23 13.51
CA ILE A 9 -10.83 40.15 12.04
C ILE A 9 -9.58 39.63 11.33
N ALA A 10 -8.39 40.10 11.73
CA ALA A 10 -7.12 39.65 11.16
C ALA A 10 -6.87 38.16 11.40
N ILE A 11 -7.10 37.65 12.62
CA ILE A 11 -6.99 36.21 12.92
C ILE A 11 -7.95 35.40 12.05
N LEU A 12 -9.23 35.77 12.00
CA LEU A 12 -10.24 35.05 11.20
C LEU A 12 -9.89 35.06 9.71
N SER A 13 -9.39 36.20 9.20
CA SER A 13 -8.90 36.30 7.82
C SER A 13 -7.67 35.42 7.59
N GLY A 14 -6.76 35.34 8.56
CA GLY A 14 -5.59 34.46 8.52
C GLY A 14 -5.97 32.98 8.47
N VAL A 15 -6.92 32.54 9.29
CA VAL A 15 -7.44 31.16 9.22
C VAL A 15 -8.05 30.87 7.85
N LEU A 16 -8.85 31.79 7.31
CA LEU A 16 -9.42 31.65 5.98
C LEU A 16 -8.34 31.55 4.88
N GLY A 17 -7.35 32.44 4.92
CA GLY A 17 -6.22 32.42 3.98
C GLY A 17 -5.40 31.14 4.06
N LEU A 18 -5.20 30.60 5.27
CA LEU A 18 -4.52 29.33 5.49
C LEU A 18 -5.26 28.18 4.81
N VAL A 19 -6.58 28.08 5.01
CA VAL A 19 -7.42 27.04 4.39
C VAL A 19 -7.44 27.19 2.86
N CYS A 20 -7.64 28.41 2.34
CA CYS A 20 -7.65 28.66 0.90
C CYS A 20 -6.30 28.32 0.26
N ALA A 21 -5.19 28.79 0.81
CA ALA A 21 -3.86 28.53 0.26
C ALA A 21 -3.46 27.05 0.39
N GLY A 22 -3.84 26.38 1.48
CA GLY A 22 -3.69 24.94 1.64
C GLY A 22 -4.48 24.14 0.60
N GLY A 23 -5.75 24.49 0.38
CA GLY A 23 -6.59 23.85 -0.65
C GLY A 23 -6.06 24.08 -2.06
N ILE A 24 -5.66 25.31 -2.41
CA ILE A 24 -5.09 25.64 -3.72
C ILE A 24 -3.76 24.89 -3.93
N SER A 25 -2.88 24.87 -2.94
CA SER A 25 -1.59 24.17 -3.04
C SER A 25 -1.77 22.66 -3.17
N ALA A 26 -2.76 22.06 -2.49
CA ALA A 26 -3.09 20.65 -2.66
C ALA A 26 -3.53 20.34 -4.10
N LEU A 27 -4.39 21.17 -4.70
CA LEU A 27 -4.75 21.05 -6.13
C LEU A 27 -3.52 21.24 -7.04
N CYS A 28 -2.64 22.19 -6.71
CA CYS A 28 -1.40 22.41 -7.47
C CYS A 28 -0.45 21.21 -7.40
N VAL A 29 -0.42 20.44 -6.31
CA VAL A 29 0.37 19.19 -6.24
C VAL A 29 -0.04 18.25 -7.36
N GLU A 30 -1.34 18.08 -7.59
CA GLU A 30 -1.87 17.22 -8.66
C GLU A 30 -1.62 17.84 -10.05
N TRP A 31 -2.00 19.11 -10.24
CA TRP A 31 -1.88 19.80 -11.52
C TRP A 31 -0.44 19.93 -12.03
N TYR A 32 0.50 20.16 -11.12
CA TYR A 32 1.92 20.30 -11.45
C TYR A 32 2.73 19.03 -11.19
N ARG A 33 2.11 17.97 -10.65
CA ARG A 33 2.77 16.71 -10.26
C ARG A 33 3.99 16.94 -9.38
N VAL A 34 3.80 17.72 -8.33
CA VAL A 34 4.84 17.90 -7.32
C VAL A 34 5.14 16.53 -6.72
N SER A 35 6.39 16.08 -6.84
CA SER A 35 6.79 14.75 -6.38
C SER A 35 6.51 14.55 -4.89
N SER A 36 6.02 13.36 -4.53
CA SER A 36 5.87 12.94 -3.12
C SER A 36 7.14 12.32 -2.54
N PHE A 37 8.22 12.21 -3.32
CA PHE A 37 9.51 11.75 -2.82
C PHE A 37 9.99 12.65 -1.67
N GLU A 38 10.37 12.05 -0.55
CA GLU A 38 10.78 12.73 0.69
C GLU A 38 9.72 13.68 1.27
N GLY A 39 8.44 13.53 0.90
CA GLY A 39 7.36 14.38 1.42
C GLY A 39 7.33 15.81 0.84
N LYS A 40 8.03 16.08 -0.26
CA LYS A 40 8.11 17.41 -0.90
C LYS A 40 6.74 18.04 -1.18
N SER A 41 5.79 17.26 -1.68
CA SER A 41 4.40 17.70 -1.88
C SER A 41 3.72 18.12 -0.57
N GLY A 42 3.91 17.37 0.52
CA GLY A 42 3.41 17.71 1.85
C GLY A 42 4.00 19.01 2.40
N TYR A 43 5.32 19.17 2.30
CA TYR A 43 5.98 20.41 2.71
C TYR A 43 5.49 21.61 1.90
N PHE A 44 5.36 21.46 0.58
CA PHE A 44 4.83 22.51 -0.28
C PHE A 44 3.45 22.99 0.20
N VAL A 45 2.51 22.07 0.46
CA VAL A 45 1.16 22.41 0.94
C VAL A 45 1.20 23.13 2.29
N VAL A 46 1.94 22.59 3.26
CA VAL A 46 2.02 23.16 4.62
C VAL A 46 2.64 24.56 4.60
N PHE A 47 3.77 24.74 3.89
CA PHE A 47 4.41 26.05 3.81
C PHE A 47 3.55 27.08 3.08
N THR A 48 2.91 26.70 1.96
CA THR A 48 2.01 27.60 1.24
C THR A 48 0.77 27.97 2.07
N ALA A 49 0.21 27.03 2.85
CA ALA A 49 -0.89 27.30 3.77
C ALA A 49 -0.49 28.32 4.84
N ILE A 50 0.67 28.13 5.50
CA ILE A 50 1.15 29.06 6.53
C ILE A 50 1.40 30.46 5.95
N LEU A 51 2.08 30.55 4.79
CA LEU A 51 2.32 31.82 4.12
C LEU A 51 1.02 32.52 3.71
N GLY A 52 0.04 31.75 3.19
CA GLY A 52 -1.29 32.25 2.87
C GLY A 52 -2.01 32.80 4.10
N GLY A 53 -1.90 32.11 5.24
CA GLY A 53 -2.48 32.57 6.50
C GLY A 53 -1.85 33.87 7.01
N LEU A 54 -0.52 33.99 6.95
CA LEU A 54 0.18 35.22 7.33
C LEU A 54 -0.19 36.41 6.42
N ALA A 55 -0.23 36.19 5.10
CA ALA A 55 -0.62 37.22 4.15
C ALA A 55 -2.07 37.69 4.37
N ALA A 56 -3.00 36.75 4.56
CA ALA A 56 -4.41 37.06 4.81
C ALA A 56 -4.65 37.74 6.17
N PHE A 57 -3.82 37.44 7.18
CA PHE A 57 -3.84 38.16 8.45
C PHE A 57 -3.50 39.66 8.25
N VAL A 58 -2.44 39.96 7.51
CA VAL A 58 -2.03 41.36 7.22
C VAL A 58 -3.09 42.09 6.40
N ILE A 59 -3.66 41.42 5.40
CA ILE A 59 -4.78 41.95 4.60
C ILE A 59 -5.98 42.24 5.49
N GLY A 60 -6.37 41.28 6.35
CA GLY A 60 -7.51 41.43 7.25
C GLY A 60 -7.34 42.57 8.25
N LEU A 61 -6.14 42.73 8.81
CA LEU A 61 -5.83 43.85 9.70
C LEU A 61 -5.93 45.19 8.96
N THR A 62 -5.37 45.27 7.75
CA THR A 62 -5.38 46.48 6.91
C THR A 62 -6.80 46.86 6.50
N ALA A 63 -7.60 45.89 6.04
CA ALA A 63 -8.99 46.07 5.67
C ALA A 63 -9.85 46.52 6.88
N ALA A 64 -9.65 45.90 8.05
CA ALA A 64 -10.32 46.33 9.27
C ALA A 64 -9.91 47.76 9.68
N ARG A 65 -8.65 48.16 9.45
CA ARG A 65 -8.20 49.53 9.72
C ARG A 65 -8.80 50.54 8.76
N TRP A 66 -8.87 50.20 7.49
CA TRP A 66 -9.52 51.01 6.49
C TRP A 66 -11.02 51.23 6.79
N VAL A 67 -11.75 50.16 7.13
CA VAL A 67 -13.18 50.26 7.50
C VAL A 67 -13.38 51.04 8.80
N ALA A 68 -12.45 50.94 9.76
CA ALA A 68 -12.54 51.69 11.01
C ALA A 68 -12.43 53.21 10.84
N GLY A 69 -11.72 53.68 9.80
CA GLY A 69 -11.60 55.10 9.48
C GLY A 69 -12.75 55.67 8.64
N GLY A 70 -13.71 54.82 8.21
CA GLY A 70 -14.86 55.25 7.42
C GLY A 70 -16.05 55.76 8.25
N ALA A 71 -17.03 56.34 7.58
CA ALA A 71 -18.19 57.00 8.21
C ALA A 71 -19.11 56.06 9.03
N ALA A 72 -19.09 54.76 8.76
CA ALA A 72 -19.90 53.75 9.46
C ALA A 72 -19.06 52.49 9.76
N PRO A 73 -18.21 52.53 10.81
CA PRO A 73 -17.35 51.42 11.17
C PRO A 73 -18.16 50.33 11.88
N GLY A 74 -18.11 49.10 11.37
CA GLY A 74 -18.79 47.95 11.98
C GLY A 74 -17.95 46.69 11.83
N PHE A 75 -17.98 45.81 12.84
CA PHE A 75 -17.22 44.55 12.84
C PHE A 75 -17.57 43.68 11.64
N LEU A 76 -18.86 43.45 11.38
CA LEU A 76 -19.32 42.61 10.27
C LEU A 76 -18.94 43.19 8.91
N LYS A 77 -18.99 44.52 8.77
CA LYS A 77 -18.52 45.20 7.55
C LYS A 77 -17.01 45.02 7.36
N GLY A 78 -16.22 45.19 8.42
CA GLY A 78 -14.78 44.96 8.39
C GLY A 78 -14.41 43.52 8.05
N LEU A 79 -15.08 42.55 8.68
CA LEU A 79 -14.91 41.12 8.41
C LEU A 79 -15.31 40.77 6.97
N GLY A 80 -16.47 41.25 6.51
CA GLY A 80 -16.96 41.01 5.16
C GLY A 80 -16.01 41.56 4.08
N VAL A 81 -15.50 42.78 4.26
CA VAL A 81 -14.51 43.37 3.35
C VAL A 81 -13.21 42.56 3.38
N ALA A 82 -12.70 42.22 4.56
CA ALA A 82 -11.48 41.43 4.71
C ALA A 82 -11.58 40.05 4.05
N CYS A 83 -12.61 39.28 4.38
CA CYS A 83 -12.86 37.96 3.78
C CYS A 83 -13.09 38.06 2.27
N GLY A 84 -13.83 39.07 1.79
CA GLY A 84 -14.06 39.29 0.37
C GLY A 84 -12.77 39.53 -0.41
N VAL A 85 -11.84 40.33 0.14
CA VAL A 85 -10.53 40.56 -0.49
C VAL A 85 -9.68 39.29 -0.50
N VAL A 86 -9.62 38.57 0.63
CA VAL A 86 -8.86 37.30 0.73
C VAL A 86 -9.37 36.26 -0.27
N LEU A 87 -10.70 36.06 -0.34
CA LEU A 87 -11.32 35.14 -1.30
C LEU A 87 -11.10 35.59 -2.75
N GLY A 88 -11.21 36.89 -3.04
CA GLY A 88 -10.94 37.42 -4.37
C GLY A 88 -9.52 37.13 -4.84
N ILE A 89 -8.53 37.35 -3.98
CA ILE A 89 -7.13 37.02 -4.28
C ILE A 89 -6.95 35.50 -4.45
N ALA A 90 -7.54 34.69 -3.56
CA ALA A 90 -7.46 33.25 -3.63
C ALA A 90 -8.06 32.69 -4.94
N LEU A 91 -9.20 33.23 -5.39
CA LEU A 91 -9.83 32.84 -6.66
C LEU A 91 -8.96 33.21 -7.87
N VAL A 92 -8.35 34.41 -7.88
CA VAL A 92 -7.42 34.80 -8.94
C VAL A 92 -6.19 33.89 -8.94
N ALA A 93 -5.62 33.59 -7.76
CA ALA A 93 -4.49 32.67 -7.64
C ALA A 93 -4.86 31.27 -8.15
N LEU A 94 -6.01 30.72 -7.73
CA LEU A 94 -6.52 29.44 -8.20
C LEU A 94 -6.69 29.42 -9.73
N ALA A 95 -7.30 30.46 -10.30
CA ALA A 95 -7.51 30.56 -11.74
C ALA A 95 -6.19 30.62 -12.51
N LEU A 96 -5.22 31.40 -12.06
CA LEU A 96 -3.88 31.46 -12.66
C LEU A 96 -3.17 30.11 -12.55
N CYS A 97 -3.17 29.49 -11.36
CA CYS A 97 -2.60 28.16 -11.16
C CYS A 97 -3.25 27.11 -12.08
N ARG A 98 -4.57 27.17 -12.26
CA ARG A 98 -5.30 26.26 -13.14
C ARG A 98 -5.06 26.50 -14.63
N LEU A 99 -4.83 27.76 -15.01
CA LEU A 99 -4.56 28.17 -16.40
C LEU A 99 -3.17 27.72 -16.86
N PHE A 100 -2.19 27.76 -15.97
CA PHE A 100 -0.81 27.33 -16.26
C PHE A 100 -0.53 25.86 -15.92
N ALA A 101 -1.53 25.13 -15.42
CA ALA A 101 -1.42 23.72 -15.12
C ALA A 101 -1.24 22.88 -16.39
N ASP A 102 -0.29 21.96 -16.37
CA ASP A 102 -0.15 20.94 -17.42
C ASP A 102 -1.00 19.72 -17.05
N LEU A 103 -2.23 19.70 -17.57
CA LEU A 103 -3.17 18.62 -17.30
C LEU A 103 -3.06 17.50 -18.33
N ALA A 104 -3.41 16.29 -17.90
CA ALA A 104 -3.59 15.19 -18.84
C ALA A 104 -4.75 15.54 -19.80
N PRO A 105 -4.57 15.38 -21.12
CA PRO A 105 -5.66 15.55 -22.05
C PRO A 105 -6.67 14.42 -21.89
N GLU A 106 -7.94 14.75 -22.11
CA GLU A 106 -9.05 13.82 -22.09
C GLU A 106 -9.79 13.89 -23.42
N LEU A 107 -10.36 12.76 -23.85
CA LEU A 107 -11.29 12.67 -24.97
C LEU A 107 -12.57 12.03 -24.45
N ASP A 108 -13.70 12.72 -24.58
CA ASP A 108 -14.99 12.30 -24.01
C ASP A 108 -14.95 12.08 -22.48
N GLY A 109 -14.13 12.88 -21.77
CA GLY A 109 -13.93 12.77 -20.31
C GLY A 109 -13.15 11.53 -19.87
N LYS A 110 -12.52 10.81 -20.82
CA LYS A 110 -11.72 9.62 -20.53
C LYS A 110 -10.23 9.94 -20.65
N PRO A 111 -9.38 9.37 -19.77
CA PRO A 111 -7.94 9.50 -19.88
C PRO A 111 -7.43 8.83 -21.15
N LEU A 112 -6.31 9.34 -21.65
CA LEU A 112 -5.75 8.94 -22.94
C LEU A 112 -4.40 8.24 -22.80
N GLU A 113 -4.15 7.36 -23.74
CA GLU A 113 -2.87 6.70 -23.95
C GLU A 113 -2.51 6.73 -25.44
N LEU A 114 -1.23 6.56 -25.72
CA LEU A 114 -0.69 6.41 -27.06
C LEU A 114 -0.40 4.96 -27.32
N GLU A 115 -1.08 4.37 -28.29
CA GLU A 115 -0.64 3.12 -28.87
C GLU A 115 0.41 3.45 -29.93
N ILE A 116 1.60 2.89 -29.80
CA ILE A 116 2.75 3.20 -30.64
C ILE A 116 3.28 1.95 -31.32
N GLU A 117 3.86 2.15 -32.50
CA GLU A 117 4.64 1.12 -33.20
C GLU A 117 5.97 1.71 -33.63
N VAL A 118 7.06 1.05 -33.22
CA VAL A 118 8.44 1.40 -33.57
C VAL A 118 8.91 0.47 -34.68
N ARG A 119 9.14 1.00 -35.87
CA ARG A 119 9.71 0.26 -37.00
C ARG A 119 11.21 0.46 -37.07
N CYS A 120 11.93 -0.65 -36.98
CA CYS A 120 13.37 -0.72 -36.94
C CYS A 120 13.98 -0.76 -38.36
N PRO A 121 15.26 -0.37 -38.52
CA PRO A 121 16.01 -0.59 -39.77
C PRO A 121 16.08 -2.07 -40.18
N LYS A 122 16.25 -2.35 -41.49
CA LYS A 122 16.19 -3.71 -42.08
C LYS A 122 17.20 -4.74 -41.55
N ASN A 123 18.24 -4.30 -40.85
CA ASN A 123 19.28 -5.18 -40.28
C ASN A 123 19.41 -5.00 -38.75
N PHE A 124 18.42 -4.37 -38.13
CA PHE A 124 18.46 -4.13 -36.70
C PHE A 124 18.03 -5.37 -35.94
N ALA A 125 18.97 -5.99 -35.23
CA ALA A 125 18.64 -7.03 -34.25
C ALA A 125 18.09 -6.37 -32.99
N VAL A 126 16.82 -6.65 -32.65
CA VAL A 126 16.19 -6.15 -31.42
C VAL A 126 17.01 -6.66 -30.23
N PRO A 127 17.65 -5.77 -29.44
CA PRO A 127 18.55 -6.20 -28.38
C PRO A 127 17.74 -6.73 -27.18
N ALA A 128 18.39 -7.56 -26.37
CA ALA A 128 17.87 -7.86 -25.04
C ALA A 128 17.85 -6.56 -24.19
N PRO A 129 16.80 -6.35 -23.38
CA PRO A 129 16.74 -5.20 -22.48
C PRO A 129 17.89 -5.24 -21.46
N ASP A 130 18.37 -4.06 -21.06
CA ASP A 130 19.35 -3.91 -19.99
C ASP A 130 18.67 -3.83 -18.61
N GLU A 131 19.42 -3.49 -17.55
CA GLU A 131 18.88 -3.36 -16.17
C GLU A 131 17.75 -2.33 -16.03
N TYR A 132 17.60 -1.41 -16.99
CA TYR A 132 16.54 -0.39 -17.00
C TYR A 132 15.37 -0.76 -17.93
N GLY A 133 15.43 -1.92 -18.58
CA GLY A 133 14.37 -2.39 -19.47
C GLY A 133 14.35 -1.72 -20.85
N ALA A 134 13.43 -2.20 -21.68
CA ALA A 134 13.07 -1.58 -22.96
C ALA A 134 11.76 -0.81 -22.77
N THR A 135 11.77 0.51 -22.89
CA THR A 135 10.68 1.39 -22.47
C THR A 135 10.30 2.43 -23.53
N ALA A 136 9.10 2.98 -23.40
CA ALA A 136 8.65 4.14 -24.14
C ALA A 136 7.97 5.14 -23.20
N GLU A 137 8.25 6.43 -23.41
CA GLU A 137 7.68 7.51 -22.62
C GLU A 137 7.45 8.77 -23.45
N VAL A 138 6.44 9.56 -23.07
CA VAL A 138 6.33 10.93 -23.57
C VAL A 138 7.41 11.76 -22.86
N TYR A 139 8.22 12.47 -23.61
CA TYR A 139 9.31 13.30 -23.10
C TYR A 139 9.02 14.79 -23.32
N LEU A 140 9.29 15.60 -22.29
CA LEU A 140 9.23 17.05 -22.36
C LEU A 140 10.64 17.65 -22.21
N PRO A 141 11.05 18.59 -23.10
CA PRO A 141 12.29 19.32 -22.93
C PRO A 141 12.33 20.03 -21.57
N GLY A 142 13.43 19.87 -20.83
CA GLY A 142 13.57 20.37 -19.44
C GLY A 142 13.55 19.27 -18.38
N GLY A 143 13.44 17.99 -18.77
CA GLY A 143 13.76 16.86 -17.89
C GLY A 143 12.67 16.49 -16.88
N ARG A 144 11.41 16.88 -17.13
CA ARG A 144 10.28 16.37 -16.34
C ARG A 144 10.06 14.91 -16.69
N ARG A 145 10.29 14.00 -15.74
CA ARG A 145 10.00 12.58 -15.90
C ARG A 145 8.48 12.37 -15.96
N LEU A 146 8.02 11.76 -17.04
CA LEU A 146 6.63 11.36 -17.21
C LEU A 146 6.51 9.85 -16.99
N PRO A 147 5.29 9.30 -16.81
CA PRO A 147 5.11 7.86 -16.79
C PRO A 147 5.62 7.23 -18.08
N PHE A 148 6.25 6.07 -17.93
CA PHE A 148 6.75 5.25 -19.03
C PHE A 148 6.11 3.87 -18.94
N ASP A 149 6.13 3.15 -20.05
CA ASP A 149 5.72 1.75 -20.12
C ASP A 149 6.74 0.93 -20.90
N ASN A 150 6.61 -0.39 -20.88
CA ASN A 150 7.52 -1.30 -21.54
C ASN A 150 7.20 -1.47 -23.03
N LEU A 151 8.26 -1.61 -23.83
CA LEU A 151 8.14 -2.11 -25.19
C LEU A 151 7.77 -3.59 -25.14
N ARG A 152 6.76 -3.99 -25.93
CA ARG A 152 6.30 -5.37 -26.02
C ARG A 152 7.15 -6.14 -27.02
N LEU A 153 8.39 -6.42 -26.64
CA LEU A 153 9.40 -7.06 -27.51
C LEU A 153 8.96 -8.44 -28.02
N ASN A 154 8.19 -9.18 -27.21
CA ASN A 154 7.61 -10.47 -27.54
C ASN A 154 6.48 -10.40 -28.57
N GLU A 155 5.85 -9.24 -28.73
CA GLU A 155 4.81 -8.98 -29.73
C GLU A 155 5.37 -8.35 -31.02
N ALA A 156 6.70 -8.28 -31.15
CA ALA A 156 7.35 -7.74 -32.32
C ALA A 156 7.02 -8.55 -33.58
N LYS A 157 6.70 -7.85 -34.67
CA LYS A 157 6.36 -8.44 -35.97
C LYS A 157 7.40 -8.06 -37.01
N THR A 158 7.73 -8.99 -37.91
CA THR A 158 8.59 -8.68 -39.06
C THR A 158 7.73 -8.40 -40.28
N VAL A 159 7.89 -7.23 -40.88
CA VAL A 159 7.21 -6.79 -42.10
C VAL A 159 8.26 -6.19 -43.03
N ASP A 160 8.37 -6.67 -44.27
CA ASP A 160 9.34 -6.19 -45.27
C ASP A 160 10.79 -6.11 -44.75
N GLU A 161 11.23 -7.15 -44.02
CA GLU A 161 12.55 -7.26 -43.38
C GLU A 161 12.78 -6.26 -42.22
N GLN A 162 11.76 -5.52 -41.78
CA GLN A 162 11.84 -4.60 -40.65
C GLN A 162 11.07 -5.14 -39.44
N HIS A 163 11.66 -5.03 -38.25
CA HIS A 163 10.96 -5.34 -37.00
C HIS A 163 10.08 -4.17 -36.58
N ILE A 164 8.81 -4.43 -36.29
CA ILE A 164 7.85 -3.48 -35.73
C ILE A 164 7.56 -3.90 -34.30
N VAL A 165 7.90 -3.04 -33.35
CA VAL A 165 7.78 -3.29 -31.91
C VAL A 165 6.68 -2.39 -31.33
N PRO A 166 5.59 -2.95 -30.78
CA PRO A 166 4.50 -2.17 -30.23
C PRO A 166 4.74 -1.75 -28.78
N ALA A 167 4.09 -0.67 -28.36
CA ALA A 167 4.00 -0.25 -26.96
C ALA A 167 2.71 0.56 -26.73
N THR A 168 2.35 0.75 -25.47
CA THR A 168 1.31 1.67 -25.05
C THR A 168 1.93 2.67 -24.08
N VAL A 169 1.67 3.96 -24.20
CA VAL A 169 2.31 4.99 -23.37
C VAL A 169 1.24 5.93 -22.82
N PRO A 170 1.15 6.14 -21.49
CA PRO A 170 0.19 7.06 -20.91
C PRO A 170 0.37 8.49 -21.44
N LEU A 171 -0.70 9.10 -21.98
CA LEU A 171 -0.66 10.49 -22.44
C LEU A 171 -1.09 11.40 -21.31
N THR A 172 -0.10 11.86 -20.56
CA THR A 172 -0.35 12.59 -19.32
C THR A 172 0.01 14.07 -19.42
N THR A 173 0.25 14.62 -20.60
CA THR A 173 0.62 16.04 -20.75
C THR A 173 -0.11 16.67 -21.92
N SER A 174 -0.58 17.89 -21.71
CA SER A 174 -1.21 18.76 -22.70
C SER A 174 -0.19 19.67 -23.39
N ALA A 175 1.12 19.51 -23.13
CA ALA A 175 2.14 20.30 -23.79
C ALA A 175 2.04 20.18 -25.32
N ALA A 176 2.04 21.32 -26.02
CA ALA A 176 1.96 21.36 -27.47
C ALA A 176 3.24 20.80 -28.14
N LYS A 177 4.40 21.08 -27.53
CA LYS A 177 5.70 20.57 -27.97
C LYS A 177 6.13 19.45 -27.04
N LYS A 178 6.01 18.21 -27.53
CA LYS A 178 6.37 16.99 -26.82
C LYS A 178 7.07 16.02 -27.77
N PHE A 179 7.82 15.11 -27.18
CA PHE A 179 8.57 14.10 -27.90
C PHE A 179 8.15 12.73 -27.38
N LEU A 180 8.46 11.70 -28.13
CA LEU A 180 8.36 10.33 -27.67
C LEU A 180 9.77 9.77 -27.57
N GLN A 181 10.15 9.35 -26.38
CA GLN A 181 11.42 8.70 -26.12
C GLN A 181 11.18 7.19 -26.11
N VAL A 182 11.99 6.47 -26.88
CA VAL A 182 11.91 5.01 -27.01
C VAL A 182 13.29 4.45 -26.74
N ARG A 183 13.40 3.61 -25.72
CA ARG A 183 14.64 2.98 -25.31
C ARG A 183 14.53 1.48 -25.51
N PHE A 184 15.41 0.89 -26.31
CA PHE A 184 15.60 -0.56 -26.31
C PHE A 184 16.64 -1.00 -25.27
N ASN A 185 17.71 -0.21 -25.14
CA ASN A 185 18.78 -0.35 -24.15
C ASN A 185 19.60 0.96 -24.09
N ALA A 186 20.67 0.97 -23.31
CA ALA A 186 21.56 2.13 -23.16
C ALA A 186 22.14 2.67 -24.49
N GLN A 187 22.36 1.82 -25.49
CA GLN A 187 22.92 2.21 -26.79
C GLN A 187 21.84 2.69 -27.79
N HIS A 188 20.58 2.32 -27.56
CA HIS A 188 19.47 2.62 -28.45
C HIS A 188 18.39 3.38 -27.70
N ASN A 189 18.67 4.65 -27.44
CA ASN A 189 17.77 5.61 -26.82
C ASN A 189 17.37 6.67 -27.86
N LEU A 190 16.17 6.51 -28.41
CA LEU A 190 15.68 7.22 -29.57
C LEU A 190 14.70 8.30 -29.14
N LEU A 191 14.73 9.43 -29.83
CA LEU A 191 13.78 10.53 -29.61
C LEU A 191 13.05 10.84 -30.90
N PHE A 192 11.71 10.86 -30.85
CA PHE A 192 10.85 11.19 -31.96
C PHE A 192 10.10 12.48 -31.65
N ASN A 193 9.97 13.37 -32.64
CA ASN A 193 9.04 14.49 -32.52
C ASN A 193 7.60 13.94 -32.49
N LEU A 194 6.78 14.32 -31.51
CA LEU A 194 5.41 13.86 -31.40
C LEU A 194 4.47 14.98 -31.88
N PRO A 195 4.02 14.97 -33.15
CA PRO A 195 3.16 16.00 -33.74
C PRO A 195 1.70 15.85 -33.28
N LEU A 196 1.50 15.63 -31.99
CA LEU A 196 0.19 15.54 -31.37
C LEU A 196 -0.13 16.88 -30.69
N LEU A 197 -1.32 17.41 -30.96
CA LEU A 197 -1.78 18.67 -30.36
C LEU A 197 -1.94 18.55 -28.83
N SER A 198 -2.12 19.69 -28.17
CA SER A 198 -2.40 19.76 -26.73
C SER A 198 -3.69 19.04 -26.35
N HIS A 199 -4.69 19.10 -27.22
CA HIS A 199 -5.98 18.45 -27.07
C HIS A 199 -6.20 17.53 -28.27
N PRO A 200 -5.95 16.22 -28.13
CA PRO A 200 -6.19 15.25 -29.18
C PRO A 200 -7.64 15.27 -29.65
N GLN A 201 -7.84 15.01 -30.94
CA GLN A 201 -9.14 14.95 -31.58
C GLN A 201 -9.50 13.51 -31.94
N THR A 202 -10.76 13.26 -32.31
CA THR A 202 -11.22 11.93 -32.74
C THR A 202 -10.42 11.39 -33.93
N SER A 203 -9.92 12.26 -34.81
CA SER A 203 -9.04 11.87 -35.93
C SER A 203 -7.71 11.28 -35.46
N ASP A 204 -7.23 11.63 -34.26
CA ASP A 204 -5.98 11.11 -33.71
C ASP A 204 -6.12 9.65 -33.24
N ARG A 205 -7.33 9.07 -33.29
CA ARG A 205 -7.55 7.62 -33.08
C ARG A 205 -7.07 6.78 -34.26
N GLU A 206 -6.85 7.39 -35.42
CA GLU A 206 -6.25 6.73 -36.58
C GLU A 206 -4.72 6.72 -36.47
N TRP A 207 -4.08 5.75 -37.12
CA TRP A 207 -2.63 5.69 -37.15
C TRP A 207 -2.04 6.92 -37.85
N SER A 208 -1.10 7.58 -37.19
CA SER A 208 -0.32 8.65 -37.78
C SER A 208 0.49 8.15 -38.99
N LYS A 209 0.98 9.09 -39.79
CA LYS A 209 2.09 8.80 -40.71
C LYS A 209 3.32 8.35 -39.91
N TRP A 210 4.19 7.58 -40.55
CA TRP A 210 5.50 7.25 -39.97
C TRP A 210 6.35 8.51 -39.82
N ILE A 211 6.95 8.66 -38.64
CA ILE A 211 7.80 9.78 -38.24
C ILE A 211 9.19 9.21 -37.99
N GLU A 212 10.21 9.84 -38.55
CA GLU A 212 11.60 9.40 -38.38
C GLU A 212 12.15 9.82 -37.00
N SER A 213 13.06 9.01 -36.46
CA SER A 213 13.80 9.36 -35.24
C SER A 213 14.71 10.57 -35.47
N GLY A 214 14.95 11.34 -34.41
CA GLY A 214 16.04 12.30 -34.35
C GLY A 214 17.41 11.60 -34.41
N TRP A 215 18.47 12.41 -34.42
CA TRP A 215 19.86 11.95 -34.40
C TRP A 215 20.70 12.85 -33.48
N ASP A 216 21.87 12.36 -33.07
CA ASP A 216 22.75 13.10 -32.17
C ASP A 216 23.26 14.39 -32.83
N ALA A 217 23.19 15.50 -32.10
CA ALA A 217 23.76 16.76 -32.53
C ALA A 217 25.28 16.62 -32.77
N GLY A 218 25.75 17.08 -33.93
CA GLY A 218 27.16 17.01 -34.32
C GLY A 218 27.58 15.74 -35.06
N LYS A 219 26.69 14.75 -35.22
CA LYS A 219 26.90 13.63 -36.13
C LYS A 219 26.21 13.88 -37.48
N PRO A 220 26.75 13.35 -38.60
CA PRO A 220 26.04 13.39 -39.87
C PRO A 220 24.72 12.65 -39.75
N GLU A 221 23.68 13.20 -40.37
CA GLU A 221 22.35 12.58 -40.38
C GLU A 221 22.43 11.19 -41.05
N PRO A 222 21.94 10.12 -40.39
CA PRO A 222 21.90 8.80 -40.99
C PRO A 222 21.01 8.76 -42.25
N ALA A 223 21.36 7.89 -43.19
CA ALA A 223 20.48 7.58 -44.33
C ALA A 223 19.11 7.11 -43.82
N LYS A 224 18.04 7.38 -44.58
CA LYS A 224 16.65 7.09 -44.16
C LYS A 224 16.43 5.63 -43.82
N GLU A 225 17.09 4.74 -44.55
CA GLU A 225 17.01 3.28 -44.38
C GLU A 225 17.66 2.80 -43.07
N ALA A 226 18.56 3.61 -42.50
CA ALA A 226 19.23 3.34 -41.23
C ALA A 226 18.52 4.00 -40.04
N LYS A 227 17.49 4.82 -40.26
CA LYS A 227 16.73 5.47 -39.19
C LYS A 227 15.62 4.57 -38.65
N PHE A 228 15.32 4.75 -37.38
CA PHE A 228 14.08 4.23 -36.80
C PHE A 228 12.92 5.12 -37.26
N SER A 229 11.73 4.52 -37.35
CA SER A 229 10.51 5.28 -37.58
C SER A 229 9.43 4.84 -36.61
N LEU A 230 8.50 5.74 -36.32
CA LEU A 230 7.42 5.49 -35.39
C LEU A 230 6.10 6.02 -35.94
N ARG A 231 5.01 5.31 -35.67
CA ARG A 231 3.66 5.85 -35.78
C ARG A 231 2.93 5.66 -34.46
N PHE A 232 1.94 6.50 -34.23
CA PHE A 232 1.13 6.45 -33.02
C PHE A 232 -0.35 6.65 -33.34
N ARG A 233 -1.22 6.27 -32.41
CA ARG A 233 -2.62 6.69 -32.36
C ARG A 233 -3.06 6.83 -30.92
N VAL A 234 -4.09 7.63 -30.70
CA VAL A 234 -4.66 7.90 -29.38
C VAL A 234 -5.75 6.87 -29.07
N ARG A 235 -5.67 6.29 -27.88
CA ARG A 235 -6.69 5.41 -27.31
C ARG A 235 -7.19 6.00 -25.99
N THR A 236 -8.42 5.67 -25.65
CA THR A 236 -8.92 5.88 -24.28
C THR A 236 -8.48 4.71 -23.43
N VAL A 237 -8.00 4.97 -22.22
CA VAL A 237 -7.67 3.90 -21.28
C VAL A 237 -8.96 3.14 -20.95
N GLU A 238 -8.97 1.85 -21.25
CA GLU A 238 -10.02 0.96 -20.75
C GLU A 238 -9.74 0.69 -19.27
N PRO A 239 -10.70 0.90 -18.36
CA PRO A 239 -10.50 0.57 -16.96
C PRO A 239 -10.19 -0.92 -16.87
N GLU A 240 -9.13 -1.27 -16.13
CA GLU A 240 -8.87 -2.66 -15.80
C GLU A 240 -10.14 -3.28 -15.18
N PRO A 241 -10.48 -4.53 -15.51
CA PRO A 241 -11.55 -5.23 -14.82
C PRO A 241 -11.30 -5.13 -13.31
N PRO A 242 -12.34 -4.84 -12.49
CA PRO A 242 -12.16 -4.81 -11.05
C PRO A 242 -11.54 -6.14 -10.62
N ALA A 243 -10.53 -6.07 -9.76
CA ALA A 243 -9.97 -7.26 -9.15
C ALA A 243 -11.11 -8.09 -8.55
N PRO A 244 -11.10 -9.42 -8.70
CA PRO A 244 -12.12 -10.27 -8.11
C PRO A 244 -12.17 -10.01 -6.60
N ASP A 245 -13.37 -9.98 -6.03
CA ASP A 245 -13.55 -9.75 -4.61
C ASP A 245 -12.76 -10.83 -3.83
N PRO A 246 -11.81 -10.45 -2.95
CA PRO A 246 -11.07 -11.40 -2.13
C PRO A 246 -11.99 -12.39 -1.40
N ALA A 247 -13.18 -11.95 -0.97
CA ALA A 247 -14.16 -12.82 -0.32
C ALA A 247 -14.72 -13.89 -1.28
N GLU A 248 -14.98 -13.54 -2.54
CA GLU A 248 -15.43 -14.48 -3.57
C GLU A 248 -14.33 -15.50 -3.91
N VAL A 249 -13.08 -15.04 -4.06
CA VAL A 249 -11.94 -15.94 -4.32
C VAL A 249 -11.78 -16.94 -3.18
N ARG A 250 -11.81 -16.48 -1.92
CA ARG A 250 -11.71 -17.37 -0.75
C ARG A 250 -12.90 -18.32 -0.63
N ALA A 251 -14.10 -17.89 -0.97
CA ALA A 251 -15.27 -18.76 -1.01
C ALA A 251 -15.13 -19.86 -2.08
N GLN A 252 -14.58 -19.53 -3.25
CA GLN A 252 -14.29 -20.51 -4.31
C GLN A 252 -13.20 -21.51 -3.87
N GLU A 253 -12.14 -21.06 -3.20
CA GLU A 253 -11.11 -21.94 -2.66
C GLU A 253 -11.68 -22.91 -1.62
N PHE A 254 -12.53 -22.43 -0.71
CA PHE A 254 -13.22 -23.31 0.25
C PHE A 254 -14.13 -24.33 -0.46
N ALA A 255 -14.91 -23.89 -1.46
CA ALA A 255 -15.80 -24.76 -2.21
C ALA A 255 -15.04 -25.80 -3.07
N ALA A 256 -13.78 -25.51 -3.42
CA ALA A 256 -12.92 -26.42 -4.17
C ALA A 256 -12.24 -27.48 -3.29
N LEU A 257 -12.29 -27.35 -1.96
CA LEU A 257 -11.73 -28.35 -1.05
C LEU A 257 -12.46 -29.68 -1.18
N LYS A 258 -11.70 -30.75 -1.38
CA LYS A 258 -12.24 -32.11 -1.42
C LYS A 258 -12.53 -32.59 0.00
N PRO A 259 -13.60 -33.39 0.23
CA PRO A 259 -13.91 -33.92 1.57
C PRO A 259 -12.78 -34.72 2.24
N ASP A 260 -11.88 -35.31 1.45
CA ASP A 260 -10.70 -36.05 1.90
C ASP A 260 -9.40 -35.23 1.89
N ALA A 261 -9.49 -33.92 1.64
CA ALA A 261 -8.33 -33.03 1.69
C ALA A 261 -7.68 -33.05 3.08
N PRO A 262 -6.33 -32.96 3.15
CA PRO A 262 -5.61 -32.92 4.41
C PRO A 262 -6.13 -31.81 5.32
N LEU A 263 -6.20 -32.07 6.64
CA LEU A 263 -6.66 -31.08 7.62
C LEU A 263 -5.95 -29.72 7.48
N GLU A 264 -4.69 -29.72 7.05
CA GLU A 264 -3.89 -28.53 6.77
C GLU A 264 -4.58 -27.52 5.83
N GLU A 265 -5.30 -28.01 4.81
CA GLU A 265 -6.00 -27.15 3.83
C GLU A 265 -7.30 -26.56 4.41
N TRP A 266 -7.90 -27.23 5.40
CA TRP A 266 -9.15 -26.80 6.04
C TRP A 266 -8.93 -25.73 7.12
N LEU A 267 -7.84 -25.85 7.89
CA LEU A 267 -7.62 -25.01 9.07
C LEU A 267 -7.62 -23.49 8.81
N PRO A 268 -7.06 -22.96 7.71
CA PRO A 268 -7.10 -21.52 7.45
C PRO A 268 -8.51 -20.94 7.46
N PHE A 269 -9.51 -21.71 7.00
CA PHE A 269 -10.90 -21.27 6.89
C PHE A 269 -11.65 -21.21 8.23
N LEU A 270 -11.09 -21.77 9.30
CA LEU A 270 -11.67 -21.71 10.64
C LEU A 270 -11.56 -20.31 11.27
N PHE A 271 -10.53 -19.54 10.89
CA PHE A 271 -10.17 -18.28 11.54
C PHE A 271 -10.48 -17.04 10.72
N GLU A 272 -11.12 -17.22 9.57
CA GLU A 272 -11.60 -16.13 8.72
C GLU A 272 -12.91 -15.53 9.23
N GLU A 273 -13.45 -14.56 8.49
CA GLU A 273 -14.71 -13.91 8.82
C GLU A 273 -15.82 -14.89 9.24
N PRO A 274 -16.66 -14.53 10.22
CA PRO A 274 -17.66 -15.44 10.78
C PRO A 274 -18.61 -15.97 9.70
N ASN A 275 -18.47 -17.26 9.37
CA ASN A 275 -19.41 -17.99 8.53
C ASN A 275 -19.75 -19.31 9.23
N ALA A 276 -20.95 -19.37 9.79
CA ALA A 276 -21.38 -20.48 10.64
C ALA A 276 -21.37 -21.84 9.92
N GLU A 277 -21.71 -21.88 8.64
CA GLU A 277 -21.72 -23.11 7.84
C GLU A 277 -20.31 -23.62 7.57
N ARG A 278 -19.42 -22.72 7.12
CA ARG A 278 -18.01 -23.03 6.89
C ARG A 278 -17.32 -23.51 8.17
N THR A 279 -17.50 -22.78 9.26
CA THR A 279 -16.95 -23.14 10.57
C THR A 279 -17.43 -24.53 10.98
N LYS A 280 -18.73 -24.83 10.84
CA LYS A 280 -19.27 -26.15 11.17
C LYS A 280 -18.61 -27.28 10.36
N VAL A 281 -18.46 -27.10 9.04
CA VAL A 281 -17.79 -28.10 8.18
C VAL A 281 -16.34 -28.32 8.62
N VAL A 282 -15.57 -27.27 8.87
CA VAL A 282 -14.18 -27.40 9.35
C VAL A 282 -14.10 -28.11 10.70
N ILE A 283 -15.04 -27.84 11.61
CA ILE A 283 -15.13 -28.54 12.91
C ILE A 283 -15.40 -30.04 12.72
N GLU A 284 -16.28 -30.42 11.79
CA GLU A 284 -16.52 -31.83 11.47
C GLU A 284 -15.23 -32.51 10.99
N HIS A 285 -14.47 -31.86 10.10
CA HIS A 285 -13.16 -32.36 9.66
C HIS A 285 -12.13 -32.47 10.79
N ILE A 286 -12.09 -31.51 11.71
CA ILE A 286 -11.21 -31.55 12.91
C ILE A 286 -11.53 -32.78 13.77
N ASN A 287 -12.81 -33.07 14.00
CA ASN A 287 -13.22 -34.20 14.83
C ASN A 287 -12.95 -35.56 14.17
N VAL A 288 -12.98 -35.63 12.84
CA VAL A 288 -12.66 -36.85 12.08
C VAL A 288 -11.14 -37.05 11.96
N GLN A 289 -10.35 -36.00 11.73
CA GLN A 289 -8.92 -36.07 11.41
C GLN A 289 -8.00 -35.75 12.61
N GLN A 290 -8.35 -36.22 13.82
CA GLN A 290 -7.57 -35.95 15.05
C GLN A 290 -6.10 -36.41 14.97
N ALA A 291 -5.81 -37.50 14.24
CA ALA A 291 -4.44 -37.97 14.05
C ALA A 291 -3.59 -36.99 13.24
N ASP A 292 -4.17 -36.32 12.24
CA ASP A 292 -3.47 -35.29 11.47
C ASP A 292 -3.37 -33.99 12.26
N LEU A 293 -4.37 -33.64 13.07
CA LEU A 293 -4.26 -32.54 14.03
C LEU A 293 -3.06 -32.73 14.97
N ALA A 294 -2.86 -33.95 15.50
CA ALA A 294 -1.72 -34.27 16.35
C ALA A 294 -0.37 -34.14 15.63
N LYS A 295 -0.30 -34.36 14.31
CA LYS A 295 0.90 -34.10 13.50
C LYS A 295 1.11 -32.59 13.30
N LEU A 296 0.06 -31.85 12.98
CA LEU A 296 0.12 -30.41 12.72
C LEU A 296 0.50 -29.60 13.99
N LEU A 297 0.08 -30.05 15.17
CA LEU A 297 0.54 -29.50 16.46
C LEU A 297 2.06 -29.56 16.64
N ARG A 298 2.74 -30.49 15.94
CA ARG A 298 4.20 -30.65 15.94
C ARG A 298 4.85 -30.08 14.67
N SER A 299 4.11 -29.32 13.86
CA SER A 299 4.62 -28.74 12.63
C SER A 299 5.79 -27.79 12.89
N LYS A 300 6.78 -27.81 11.99
CA LYS A 300 7.87 -26.83 11.98
C LYS A 300 7.39 -25.47 11.45
N ASP A 301 6.34 -25.46 10.65
CA ASP A 301 5.66 -24.24 10.22
C ASP A 301 4.92 -23.63 11.43
N ALA A 302 5.31 -22.41 11.81
CA ALA A 302 4.75 -21.73 12.96
C ALA A 302 3.26 -21.41 12.75
N GLN A 303 2.88 -20.90 11.58
CA GLN A 303 1.49 -20.52 11.29
C GLN A 303 0.58 -21.76 11.33
N MET A 304 1.03 -22.86 10.73
CA MET A 304 0.26 -24.10 10.75
C MET A 304 0.13 -24.68 12.16
N ARG A 305 1.21 -24.62 12.94
CA ARG A 305 1.20 -25.04 14.35
C ARG A 305 0.22 -24.20 15.17
N GLU A 306 0.17 -22.88 14.98
CA GLU A 306 -0.79 -22.00 15.64
C GLU A 306 -2.24 -22.34 15.29
N HIS A 307 -2.53 -22.52 14.00
CA HIS A 307 -3.85 -22.94 13.54
C HIS A 307 -4.27 -24.28 14.18
N ALA A 308 -3.34 -25.24 14.26
CA ALA A 308 -3.58 -26.51 14.91
C ALA A 308 -3.88 -26.36 16.41
N PHE A 309 -3.14 -25.52 17.15
CA PHE A 309 -3.42 -25.27 18.56
C PHE A 309 -4.81 -24.66 18.79
N ARG A 310 -5.20 -23.68 17.97
CA ARG A 310 -6.55 -23.09 18.05
C ARG A 310 -7.63 -24.12 17.68
N ALA A 311 -7.36 -25.01 16.73
CA ALA A 311 -8.30 -26.06 16.33
C ALA A 311 -8.61 -27.07 17.46
N VAL A 312 -7.74 -27.22 18.46
CA VAL A 312 -7.99 -28.07 19.65
C VAL A 312 -9.25 -27.63 20.40
N ASP A 313 -9.56 -26.34 20.43
CA ASP A 313 -10.77 -25.81 21.07
C ASP A 313 -12.06 -26.35 20.45
N TYR A 314 -12.00 -26.79 19.20
CA TYR A 314 -13.12 -27.31 18.44
C TYR A 314 -13.20 -28.84 18.42
N ALA A 315 -12.20 -29.54 18.97
CA ALA A 315 -12.19 -31.00 19.08
C ALA A 315 -13.08 -31.47 20.25
N GLU A 316 -14.31 -31.92 19.99
CA GLU A 316 -15.30 -32.27 21.01
C GLU A 316 -14.76 -33.26 22.05
N LYS A 317 -13.99 -34.25 21.58
CA LYS A 317 -13.27 -35.23 22.42
C LYS A 317 -11.86 -35.39 21.87
N PRO A 318 -10.88 -34.63 22.38
CA PRO A 318 -9.51 -34.71 21.89
C PRO A 318 -8.96 -36.13 22.00
N ALA A 319 -8.45 -36.68 20.90
CA ALA A 319 -7.88 -38.03 20.89
C ALA A 319 -6.59 -38.11 21.75
N PRO A 320 -6.21 -39.28 22.29
CA PRO A 320 -5.01 -39.41 23.12
C PRO A 320 -3.73 -38.86 22.47
N GLU A 321 -3.58 -39.01 21.16
CA GLU A 321 -2.45 -38.48 20.39
C GLU A 321 -2.43 -36.94 20.32
N VAL A 322 -3.60 -36.29 20.31
CA VAL A 322 -3.74 -34.83 20.37
C VAL A 322 -3.39 -34.34 21.77
N VAL A 323 -3.89 -35.03 22.80
CA VAL A 323 -3.54 -34.74 24.20
C VAL A 323 -2.04 -34.82 24.40
N GLU A 324 -1.41 -35.89 23.93
CA GLU A 324 0.05 -36.05 24.06
C GLU A 324 0.83 -35.04 23.21
N ALA A 325 0.32 -34.62 22.05
CA ALA A 325 0.96 -33.55 21.26
C ALA A 325 0.93 -32.20 22.00
N VAL A 326 -0.19 -31.84 22.64
CA VAL A 326 -0.29 -30.61 23.45
C VAL A 326 0.61 -30.70 24.69
N LEU A 327 0.66 -31.85 25.38
CA LEU A 327 1.56 -32.06 26.50
C LEU A 327 3.04 -31.98 26.10
N ALA A 328 3.40 -32.54 24.94
CA ALA A 328 4.75 -32.46 24.39
C ALA A 328 5.18 -31.02 24.12
N GLU A 329 4.30 -30.19 23.55
CA GLU A 329 4.60 -28.77 23.31
C GLU A 329 4.87 -28.02 24.63
N GLY A 330 4.11 -28.31 25.69
CA GLY A 330 4.37 -27.71 27.01
C GLY A 330 5.77 -28.03 27.54
N ARG A 331 6.25 -29.26 27.30
CA ARG A 331 7.63 -29.65 27.63
C ARG A 331 8.66 -28.95 26.76
N ASP A 332 8.37 -28.76 25.47
CA ASP A 332 9.25 -28.06 24.54
C ASP A 332 9.34 -26.56 24.85
N ILE A 333 8.23 -25.92 25.23
CA ILE A 333 8.22 -24.54 25.73
C ILE A 333 9.07 -24.43 26.99
N ALA A 334 8.89 -25.32 27.97
CA ALA A 334 9.72 -25.32 29.17
C ALA A 334 11.22 -25.52 28.86
N ALA A 335 11.57 -26.41 27.93
CA ALA A 335 12.94 -26.58 27.47
C ALA A 335 13.47 -25.32 26.76
N GLY A 336 12.63 -24.64 25.98
CA GLY A 336 12.95 -23.38 25.34
C GLY A 336 13.20 -22.23 26.32
N ILE A 337 12.39 -22.11 27.38
CA ILE A 337 12.59 -21.11 28.45
C ILE A 337 13.91 -21.37 29.19
N ARG A 338 14.26 -22.63 29.49
CA ARG A 338 15.56 -22.96 30.10
C ARG A 338 16.72 -22.45 29.25
N LYS A 339 16.71 -22.76 27.94
CA LYS A 339 17.73 -22.28 27.00
C LYS A 339 17.77 -20.75 26.90
N PHE A 340 16.59 -20.12 26.90
CA PHE A 340 16.50 -18.66 26.88
C PHE A 340 17.08 -18.02 28.14
N ASN A 341 16.87 -18.63 29.31
CA ASN A 341 17.45 -18.16 30.58
C ASN A 341 18.99 -18.25 30.62
N GLU A 342 19.60 -19.03 29.74
CA GLU A 342 21.05 -19.13 29.56
C GLU A 342 21.57 -18.15 28.48
N LEU A 343 20.69 -17.55 27.67
CA LEU A 343 21.07 -16.70 26.55
C LEU A 343 21.51 -15.30 27.01
N PRO A 344 22.65 -14.75 26.55
CA PRO A 344 23.04 -13.37 26.85
C PRO A 344 22.04 -12.33 26.31
N GLU A 345 21.84 -11.22 27.02
CA GLU A 345 20.90 -10.15 26.60
C GLU A 345 21.31 -9.46 25.31
N ASP A 346 22.61 -9.45 24.99
CA ASP A 346 23.19 -8.88 23.77
C ASP A 346 23.20 -9.86 22.57
N ASP A 347 22.69 -11.09 22.74
CA ASP A 347 22.60 -12.04 21.64
C ASP A 347 21.58 -11.54 20.58
N PRO A 348 21.95 -11.51 19.28
CA PRO A 348 21.06 -11.02 18.22
C PRO A 348 19.77 -11.85 18.07
N LYS A 349 19.71 -13.08 18.60
CA LYS A 349 18.52 -13.94 18.59
C LYS A 349 17.62 -13.73 19.81
N PHE A 350 18.07 -12.99 20.83
CA PHE A 350 17.36 -12.86 22.11
C PHE A 350 15.89 -12.49 21.91
N HIS A 351 15.62 -11.44 21.15
CA HIS A 351 14.26 -10.96 20.92
C HIS A 351 13.41 -11.97 20.13
N ASN A 352 13.98 -12.59 19.10
CA ASN A 352 13.26 -13.56 18.26
C ASN A 352 12.89 -14.83 19.02
N VAL A 353 13.80 -15.35 19.86
CA VAL A 353 13.53 -16.52 20.71
C VAL A 353 12.45 -16.19 21.74
N LEU A 354 12.51 -15.00 22.34
CA LEU A 354 11.51 -14.58 23.32
C LEU A 354 10.12 -14.44 22.70
N LEU A 355 10.03 -13.84 21.50
CA LEU A 355 8.77 -13.73 20.77
C LEU A 355 8.20 -15.10 20.39
N ASP A 356 9.04 -16.03 19.90
CA ASP A 356 8.60 -17.41 19.60
C ASP A 356 8.04 -18.11 20.84
N LEU A 357 8.74 -18.03 21.98
CA LEU A 357 8.28 -18.66 23.24
C LEU A 357 6.95 -18.08 23.72
N ARG A 358 6.80 -16.75 23.68
CA ARG A 358 5.55 -16.07 24.05
C ARG A 358 4.40 -16.52 23.16
N THR A 359 4.62 -16.52 21.85
CA THR A 359 3.61 -16.92 20.86
C THR A 359 3.20 -18.37 21.06
N ARG A 360 4.16 -19.29 21.16
CA ARG A 360 3.91 -20.73 21.43
C ARG A 360 3.14 -20.93 22.73
N PHE A 361 3.55 -20.27 23.81
CA PHE A 361 2.87 -20.35 25.10
C PHE A 361 1.41 -19.86 25.03
N ASN A 362 1.15 -18.77 24.31
CA ASN A 362 -0.20 -18.22 24.19
C ASN A 362 -1.18 -19.17 23.48
N TYR A 363 -0.74 -19.90 22.46
CA TYR A 363 -1.60 -20.88 21.80
C TYR A 363 -1.68 -22.20 22.57
N TRP A 364 -0.55 -22.65 23.12
CA TRP A 364 -0.50 -23.84 23.94
C TRP A 364 -1.41 -23.76 25.16
N LYS A 365 -1.40 -22.64 25.91
CA LYS A 365 -2.19 -22.51 27.15
C LYS A 365 -3.70 -22.64 26.90
N GLN A 366 -4.19 -22.15 25.76
CA GLN A 366 -5.60 -22.21 25.38
C GLN A 366 -6.00 -23.65 25.05
N ALA A 367 -5.25 -24.32 24.16
CA ALA A 367 -5.47 -25.72 23.84
C ALA A 367 -5.37 -26.64 25.07
N TRP A 368 -4.40 -26.36 25.95
CA TRP A 368 -4.22 -27.09 27.20
C TRP A 368 -5.41 -26.93 28.14
N TRP A 369 -5.93 -25.70 28.28
CA TRP A 369 -7.13 -25.43 29.07
C TRP A 369 -8.32 -26.25 28.59
N THR A 370 -8.53 -26.31 27.28
CA THR A 370 -9.59 -27.12 26.66
C THR A 370 -9.44 -28.59 27.02
N ILE A 371 -8.22 -29.15 26.92
CA ILE A 371 -7.96 -30.54 27.31
C ILE A 371 -8.24 -30.77 28.79
N HIS A 372 -7.77 -29.88 29.67
CA HIS A 372 -8.01 -29.96 31.11
C HIS A 372 -9.52 -29.96 31.42
N GLN A 373 -10.27 -29.02 30.85
CA GLN A 373 -11.72 -28.90 31.07
C GLN A 373 -12.50 -30.11 30.56
N ARG A 374 -12.17 -30.63 29.36
CA ARG A 374 -12.91 -31.72 28.71
C ARG A 374 -12.59 -33.10 29.27
N LEU A 375 -11.32 -33.33 29.61
CA LEU A 375 -10.83 -34.67 29.95
C LEU A 375 -10.40 -34.82 31.42
N GLY A 376 -10.34 -33.73 32.18
CA GLY A 376 -9.94 -33.77 33.59
C GLY A 376 -8.48 -34.12 33.82
N VAL A 377 -7.62 -34.01 32.79
CA VAL A 377 -6.17 -34.24 32.90
C VAL A 377 -5.58 -33.21 33.88
N ASP A 378 -4.69 -33.64 34.79
CA ASP A 378 -4.09 -32.72 35.76
C ASP A 378 -3.25 -31.65 35.06
N GLY A 379 -3.79 -30.43 35.10
CA GLY A 379 -3.28 -29.20 34.52
C GLY A 379 -1.91 -28.77 35.02
N ARG A 380 -1.60 -29.14 36.27
CA ARG A 380 -0.65 -28.38 37.11
C ARG A 380 0.81 -28.62 36.76
N PRO A 381 1.31 -29.86 36.58
CA PRO A 381 2.74 -30.08 36.40
C PRO A 381 3.38 -29.29 35.24
N PRO A 382 2.81 -29.24 34.02
CA PRO A 382 3.43 -28.48 32.93
C PRO A 382 3.35 -26.97 33.13
N VAL A 383 2.23 -26.45 33.65
CA VAL A 383 2.06 -25.01 33.89
C VAL A 383 2.97 -24.55 35.03
N GLN A 384 3.10 -25.33 36.10
CA GLN A 384 4.00 -25.03 37.23
C GLN A 384 5.46 -24.97 36.76
N THR A 385 5.87 -25.94 35.93
CA THR A 385 7.23 -25.96 35.38
C THR A 385 7.51 -24.70 34.55
N ILE A 386 6.57 -24.29 33.70
CA ILE A 386 6.73 -23.07 32.88
C ILE A 386 6.76 -21.82 33.77
N TYR A 387 5.88 -21.73 34.76
CA TYR A 387 5.85 -20.64 35.74
C TYR A 387 7.19 -20.50 36.46
N ASP A 388 7.67 -21.58 37.08
CA ASP A 388 8.94 -21.58 37.84
C ASP A 388 10.11 -21.12 36.96
N LEU A 389 10.15 -21.57 35.71
CA LEU A 389 11.20 -21.19 34.76
C LEU A 389 11.10 -19.73 34.30
N ALA A 390 9.88 -19.22 34.10
CA ALA A 390 9.66 -17.84 33.65
C ALA A 390 10.05 -16.83 34.74
N THR A 391 9.85 -17.16 36.03
CA THR A 391 10.20 -16.26 37.15
C THR A 391 11.69 -15.92 37.25
N VAL A 392 12.58 -16.74 36.67
CA VAL A 392 14.04 -16.53 36.71
C VAL A 392 14.46 -15.21 36.04
N ARG A 393 13.75 -14.77 34.99
CA ARG A 393 14.08 -13.56 34.20
C ARG A 393 12.91 -12.58 34.02
N ALA A 394 11.86 -12.67 34.83
CA ALA A 394 10.62 -11.89 34.67
C ALA A 394 10.72 -10.41 35.09
N ARG A 395 11.67 -9.63 34.54
CA ARG A 395 11.71 -8.17 34.75
C ARG A 395 11.78 -7.39 33.44
N GLY A 396 10.62 -6.94 32.95
CA GLY A 396 10.48 -5.95 31.88
C GLY A 396 10.49 -6.52 30.47
N THR A 397 10.25 -7.82 30.29
CA THR A 397 10.29 -8.49 28.97
C THR A 397 9.00 -9.26 28.67
N ALA A 398 8.84 -9.78 27.46
CA ALA A 398 7.75 -10.69 27.10
C ALA A 398 7.70 -11.99 27.94
N MET A 399 8.74 -12.29 28.74
CA MET A 399 8.72 -13.38 29.72
C MET A 399 7.75 -13.09 30.87
N ASP A 400 7.55 -11.82 31.22
CA ASP A 400 6.61 -11.38 32.25
C ASP A 400 5.18 -11.78 31.86
N GLU A 401 4.84 -11.72 30.58
CA GLU A 401 3.52 -12.18 30.12
C GLU A 401 3.35 -13.70 30.29
N ILE A 402 4.39 -14.48 30.05
CA ILE A 402 4.35 -15.94 30.27
C ILE A 402 4.16 -16.22 31.77
N GLU A 403 4.93 -15.56 32.64
CA GLU A 403 4.84 -15.69 34.10
C GLU A 403 3.45 -15.34 34.62
N VAL A 404 2.94 -14.15 34.27
CA VAL A 404 1.63 -13.67 34.71
C VAL A 404 0.51 -14.61 34.26
N ASN A 405 0.51 -15.03 32.99
CA ASN A 405 -0.50 -15.94 32.47
C ASN A 405 -0.41 -17.33 33.12
N ALA A 406 0.79 -17.88 33.31
CA ALA A 406 0.97 -19.17 33.96
C ALA A 406 0.48 -19.14 35.43
N ARG A 407 0.75 -18.04 36.15
CA ARG A 407 0.25 -17.81 37.52
C ARG A 407 -1.28 -17.82 37.57
N VAL A 408 -1.93 -17.06 36.70
CA VAL A 408 -3.41 -16.99 36.61
C VAL A 408 -4.00 -18.38 36.35
N PHE A 409 -3.37 -19.18 35.50
CA PHE A 409 -3.79 -20.56 35.25
C PHE A 409 -3.65 -21.47 36.47
N LEU A 410 -2.54 -21.37 37.21
CA LEU A 410 -2.33 -22.16 38.43
C LEU A 410 -3.35 -21.80 39.52
N GLU A 411 -3.67 -20.51 39.68
CA GLU A 411 -4.72 -20.05 40.59
C GLU A 411 -6.09 -20.64 40.22
N ALA A 412 -6.44 -20.63 38.93
CA ALA A 412 -7.69 -21.22 38.44
C ALA A 412 -7.75 -22.74 38.67
N LEU A 413 -6.64 -23.46 38.47
CA LEU A 413 -6.54 -24.91 38.72
C LEU A 413 -6.65 -25.26 40.21
N ASN A 414 -6.08 -24.43 41.09
CA ASN A 414 -6.17 -24.64 42.54
C ASN A 414 -7.61 -24.42 43.04
N LYS A 415 -8.27 -23.36 42.56
CA LYS A 415 -9.66 -23.06 42.90
C LYS A 415 -10.62 -24.18 42.46
N SER A 416 -10.45 -24.73 41.26
CA SER A 416 -11.30 -25.83 40.77
C SER A 416 -11.12 -27.13 41.57
N THR A 417 -9.96 -27.32 42.20
CA THR A 417 -9.69 -28.46 43.08
C THR A 417 -10.35 -28.30 44.45
N GLU A 418 -10.39 -27.08 44.99
CA GLU A 418 -11.06 -26.76 46.25
C GLU A 418 -12.57 -26.92 46.16
N GLU A 419 -13.19 -26.45 45.07
CA GLU A 419 -14.64 -26.59 44.83
C GLU A 419 -15.10 -28.04 44.66
N LYS A 420 -14.18 -28.96 44.32
CA LYS A 420 -14.45 -30.40 44.19
C LYS A 420 -14.21 -31.20 45.47
N LYS A 421 -13.69 -30.59 46.53
CA LYS A 421 -13.61 -31.26 47.84
C LYS A 421 -15.03 -31.28 48.45
N PRO A 422 -15.57 -32.47 48.76
CA PRO A 422 -16.94 -32.65 49.22
C PRO A 422 -17.24 -32.02 50.57
#